data_AF-A0AAP0M058-F1
#
_entry.id   AF-A0AAP0M058-F1
#
_cell.length_a   1.000
_cell.length_b   1.000
_cell.length_c   1.000
_cell.angle_alpha   90.00
_cell.angle_beta   90.00
_cell.angle_gamma   90.00
#
_symmetry.space_group_name_H-M   'P 1'
#
loop_
_entity.id
_entity.type
_entity.pdbx_description
1 polymer ?
#
loop_
_entity_poly.entity_id
_entity_poly.type
_entity_poly.pdbx_seq_one_letter_code
_entity_poly.pdbx_strand_id
1 'polypeptide(L)'
;MTQQEFLQPSWPFHTVINSTLDDELGTCDFNFDDDASDYSLTSNLSYLFSNEMIPFPPCDDELQAMMNEFSMELGNFESVFSDKVKDFDTSFDNSEGSLSLLSQVSSPSTPTKSSEASMDSTVTFLGEDMEIDNQLGVLHLLQAYGEAVEKEQRELADVIIRCLSDKASPAGETLERLAYNLSPDFEKKGDYLMQESRKNFEAAFKAFYQIFPYGRFAHFAANSAILESIPDDAEHVHIVDFDMGEGIQWPSMIEAMARQNRTLRLTSIKIEDSEFARVPRQWSFEETRKQLCDYARDFGLKLKVEEMDFEELVWEMKRKKKGCSKEWSVFNCIVELPHMGRSRSRKHVIEFLQVAKEMLCRSGGIVTLGDGDACEKLIGSSGFGSFFEGYLEHYQAVLESMKTSFPTQLAGARMAMECLFVAPYISSHGWLQKWEEIRQGYHLQAGFGLEKCEVSKDFLMEAKELMKGESSYEVTIGGHSKNEIILEWRGTPLVRVSAWRS
;
A
#
# COMPACT_ATOMS: atom_id res chain seq x y z
N MET A 1 -20.02 7.16 48.11
CA MET A 1 -19.20 7.72 47.03
C MET A 1 -18.09 6.73 46.78
N THR A 2 -18.25 5.92 45.74
CA THR A 2 -17.22 5.00 45.25
C THR A 2 -16.84 5.53 43.87
N GLN A 3 -15.61 6.05 43.75
CA GLN A 3 -15.01 6.39 42.47
C GLN A 3 -15.01 5.13 41.59
N GLN A 4 -15.57 5.26 40.40
CA GLN A 4 -15.55 4.23 39.38
C GLN A 4 -14.30 4.53 38.55
N GLU A 5 -13.25 3.74 38.72
CA GLU A 5 -12.06 3.79 37.87
C GLU A 5 -12.50 3.46 36.43
N PHE A 6 -12.29 4.40 35.51
CA PHE A 6 -12.43 4.17 34.08
C PHE A 6 -11.24 3.31 33.64
N LEU A 7 -11.47 2.01 33.44
CA LEU A 7 -10.55 1.15 32.72
C LEU A 7 -10.51 1.63 31.26
N GLN A 8 -9.32 1.97 30.76
CA GLN A 8 -9.11 2.24 29.34
C GLN A 8 -9.39 0.96 28.52
N PRO A 9 -10.18 1.04 27.44
CA PRO A 9 -10.41 -0.10 26.54
C PRO A 9 -9.11 -0.47 25.81
N SER A 10 -8.64 -1.71 25.96
CA SER A 10 -7.41 -2.16 25.28
C SER A 10 -7.74 -2.94 24.01
N TRP A 11 -7.69 -2.29 22.84
CA TRP A 11 -7.47 -2.99 21.58
C TRP A 11 -5.99 -3.43 21.51
N PRO A 12 -5.63 -4.57 20.89
CA PRO A 12 -4.23 -5.03 20.83
C PRO A 12 -3.27 -4.10 20.06
N PHE A 13 -3.78 -3.02 19.45
CA PHE A 13 -3.01 -1.97 18.78
C PHE A 13 -3.09 -0.61 19.50
N HIS A 14 -3.81 -0.52 20.63
CA HIS A 14 -4.05 0.69 21.42
C HIS A 14 -3.17 0.80 22.67
N THR A 15 -2.16 -0.07 22.82
CA THR A 15 -1.25 -0.03 23.97
C THR A 15 0.20 -0.08 23.52
N VAL A 16 0.77 1.10 23.29
CA VAL A 16 2.20 1.36 23.47
C VAL A 16 2.29 2.66 24.25
N ILE A 17 3.16 2.68 25.26
CA ILE A 17 3.35 3.72 26.29
C ILE A 17 2.45 3.53 27.53
N ASN A 18 2.90 2.63 28.41
CA ASN A 18 2.81 2.89 29.84
C ASN A 18 4.17 2.60 30.47
N SER A 19 5.06 3.60 30.47
CA SER A 19 6.12 3.68 31.47
C SER A 19 6.45 5.13 31.78
N THR A 20 6.01 5.55 32.97
CA THR A 20 6.56 6.60 33.83
C THR A 20 6.60 8.02 33.27
N LEU A 21 5.48 8.73 33.40
CA LEU A 21 5.46 10.16 33.75
C LEU A 21 4.24 10.41 34.65
N ASP A 22 4.32 9.93 35.89
CA ASP A 22 3.59 10.56 36.99
C ASP A 22 4.37 11.82 37.42
N ASP A 23 3.61 12.81 37.88
CA ASP A 23 3.99 14.12 38.43
C ASP A 23 4.16 15.28 37.44
N GLU A 24 3.07 16.00 37.17
CA GLU A 24 2.88 17.35 37.74
C GLU A 24 1.43 17.83 37.58
N LEU A 25 0.73 17.91 38.72
CA LEU A 25 -0.58 18.52 38.89
C LEU A 25 -0.54 20.03 38.61
N GLY A 26 -1.20 20.47 37.54
CA GLY A 26 -1.59 21.85 37.30
C GLY A 26 -3.12 21.99 37.30
N THR A 27 -3.70 22.26 38.47
CA THR A 27 -5.13 22.59 38.63
C THR A 27 -5.50 23.84 37.84
N CYS A 28 -6.38 23.71 36.85
CA CYS A 28 -7.11 24.83 36.26
C CYS A 28 -8.61 24.51 36.31
N ASP A 29 -9.28 25.06 37.33
CA ASP A 29 -10.73 25.14 37.44
C ASP A 29 -11.30 25.87 36.21
N PHE A 30 -12.23 25.23 35.49
CA PHE A 30 -13.16 25.94 34.63
C PHE A 30 -14.59 25.57 35.01
N ASN A 31 -15.29 26.61 35.49
CA ASN A 31 -16.70 26.58 35.85
C ASN A 31 -17.56 26.22 34.65
N PHE A 32 -18.56 25.37 34.90
CA PHE A 32 -19.72 25.19 34.04
C PHE A 32 -20.50 26.50 33.96
N ASP A 33 -20.61 27.07 32.75
CA ASP A 33 -21.75 27.90 32.40
C ASP A 33 -22.42 27.29 31.16
N ASP A 34 -23.72 27.08 31.34
CA ASP A 34 -24.71 26.49 30.45
C ASP A 34 -25.08 27.54 29.39
N ASP A 35 -24.73 27.32 28.13
CA ASP A 35 -25.44 27.96 27.02
C ASP A 35 -25.42 27.08 25.76
N ALA A 36 -26.62 26.73 25.31
CA ALA A 36 -26.89 25.90 24.17
C ALA A 36 -26.87 26.75 22.90
N SER A 37 -25.86 26.57 22.04
CA SER A 37 -25.91 27.03 20.65
C SER A 37 -25.00 26.19 19.75
N ASP A 38 -25.62 25.56 18.75
CA ASP A 38 -25.06 25.04 17.49
C ASP A 38 -23.61 24.50 17.53
N TYR A 39 -23.48 23.24 17.97
CA TYR A 39 -22.29 22.44 17.69
C TYR A 39 -22.29 22.04 16.21
N SER A 40 -21.50 22.73 15.40
CA SER A 40 -21.08 22.25 14.09
C SER A 40 -20.24 20.97 14.28
N LEU A 41 -20.90 19.81 14.16
CA LEU A 41 -20.34 18.46 14.31
C LEU A 41 -19.22 18.12 13.30
N THR A 42 -18.96 19.00 12.34
CA THR A 42 -17.88 18.87 11.35
C THR A 42 -16.48 19.17 11.90
N SER A 43 -16.35 19.74 13.10
CA SER A 43 -15.08 20.33 13.57
C SER A 43 -14.22 19.43 14.48
N ASN A 44 -14.58 18.16 14.72
CA ASN A 44 -13.91 17.32 15.72
C ASN A 44 -13.70 15.84 15.31
N LEU A 45 -13.60 15.54 14.00
CA LEU A 45 -13.27 14.18 13.54
C LEU A 45 -11.83 13.79 13.92
N SER A 46 -10.90 14.76 14.03
CA SER A 46 -9.50 14.55 14.37
C SER A 46 -9.29 13.77 15.67
N TYR A 47 -10.04 14.06 16.74
CA TYR A 47 -9.92 13.38 18.04
C TYR A 47 -10.27 11.89 17.99
N LEU A 48 -11.14 11.47 17.05
CA LEU A 48 -11.52 10.06 16.85
C LEU A 48 -10.38 9.22 16.28
N PHE A 49 -9.36 9.87 15.71
CA PHE A 49 -8.20 9.23 15.10
C PHE A 49 -6.88 9.58 15.82
N SER A 50 -6.87 10.55 16.74
CA SER A 50 -5.63 11.13 17.29
C SER A 50 -5.24 10.66 18.69
N ASN A 51 -6.19 10.21 19.53
CA ASN A 51 -5.90 10.04 20.96
C ASN A 51 -4.96 8.86 21.32
N GLU A 52 -4.64 7.97 20.38
CA GLU A 52 -3.81 6.77 20.62
C GLU A 52 -2.81 6.48 19.48
N MET A 53 -2.61 7.43 18.56
CA MET A 53 -1.67 7.27 17.44
C MET A 53 -0.35 8.00 17.73
N ILE A 54 0.78 7.34 17.44
CA ILE A 54 2.09 7.96 17.55
C ILE A 54 2.16 9.11 16.51
N PRO A 55 2.67 10.30 16.89
CA PRO A 55 2.90 11.39 15.94
C PRO A 55 3.69 10.91 14.73
N PHE A 56 3.34 11.38 13.53
CA PHE A 56 4.07 11.06 12.31
C PHE A 56 5.01 12.23 11.93
N PRO A 57 6.30 11.99 11.65
CA PRO A 57 7.02 10.73 11.82
C PRO A 57 7.28 10.42 13.30
N PRO A 58 7.34 9.12 13.68
CA PRO A 58 7.67 8.72 15.05
C PRO A 58 9.09 9.14 15.42
N CYS A 59 9.33 9.43 16.70
CA CYS A 59 10.67 9.72 17.21
C CYS A 59 11.54 8.45 17.24
N ASP A 60 12.87 8.62 17.19
CA ASP A 60 13.84 7.50 17.24
C ASP A 60 13.63 6.60 18.47
N ASP A 61 13.31 7.17 19.63
CA ASP A 61 13.06 6.41 20.87
C ASP A 61 11.79 5.55 20.79
N GLU A 62 10.72 6.07 20.17
CA GLU A 62 9.46 5.34 19.97
C GLU A 62 9.64 4.21 18.96
N LEU A 63 10.39 4.48 17.89
CA LEU A 63 10.71 3.52 16.86
C LEU A 63 11.61 2.41 17.42
N GLN A 64 12.59 2.75 18.26
CA GLN A 64 13.40 1.78 18.98
C GLN A 64 12.57 0.93 19.97
N ALA A 65 11.61 1.53 20.68
CA ALA A 65 10.72 0.81 21.59
C ALA A 65 9.85 -0.21 20.84
N MET A 66 9.23 0.18 19.72
CA MET A 66 8.48 -0.75 18.84
C MET A 66 9.37 -1.88 18.31
N MET A 67 10.65 -1.60 18.11
CA MET A 67 11.60 -2.54 17.53
C MET A 67 12.33 -3.43 18.53
N ASN A 68 12.31 -3.12 19.82
CA ASN A 68 12.90 -3.99 20.85
C ASN A 68 12.13 -5.33 20.99
N GLU A 69 10.87 -5.39 20.55
CA GLU A 69 10.10 -6.64 20.41
C GLU A 69 10.49 -7.44 19.15
N PHE A 70 11.25 -6.83 18.23
CA PHE A 70 11.64 -7.42 16.96
C PHE A 70 12.96 -8.20 17.11
N SER A 71 12.88 -9.53 17.18
CA SER A 71 14.07 -10.40 17.12
C SER A 71 14.20 -11.04 15.74
N MET A 72 15.18 -10.60 14.96
CA MET A 72 15.55 -11.25 13.69
C MET A 72 16.97 -11.81 13.76
N GLU A 73 17.13 -13.10 13.46
CA GLU A 73 18.43 -13.71 13.23
C GLU A 73 18.92 -13.40 11.80
N LEU A 74 19.30 -12.16 11.54
CA LEU A 74 19.91 -11.74 10.27
C LEU A 74 21.37 -12.22 10.11
N GLY A 75 21.97 -12.82 11.14
CA GLY A 75 23.37 -13.23 11.16
C GLY A 75 23.78 -14.26 10.09
N ASN A 76 22.84 -15.09 9.63
CA ASN A 76 23.07 -16.00 8.50
C ASN A 76 22.88 -15.32 7.13
N PHE A 77 22.26 -14.14 7.08
CA PHE A 77 21.97 -13.44 5.85
C PHE A 77 23.19 -12.63 5.40
N GLU A 78 23.82 -11.85 6.28
CA GLU A 78 25.06 -11.12 5.96
C GLU A 78 26.19 -12.06 5.49
N SER A 79 26.33 -13.25 6.08
CA SER A 79 27.35 -14.23 5.64
C SER A 79 27.09 -14.78 4.24
N VAL A 80 25.83 -14.98 3.85
CA VAL A 80 25.44 -15.48 2.51
C VAL A 80 25.75 -14.45 1.41
N PHE A 81 25.77 -13.16 1.73
CA PHE A 81 26.12 -12.09 0.78
C PHE A 81 27.60 -11.66 0.85
N SER A 82 28.24 -11.77 2.02
CA SER A 82 29.66 -11.43 2.19
C SER A 82 30.59 -12.41 1.45
N ASP A 83 30.17 -13.66 1.22
CA ASP A 83 30.93 -14.63 0.43
C ASP A 83 31.10 -14.19 -1.05
N LYS A 84 30.22 -13.33 -1.59
CA LYS A 84 30.38 -12.79 -2.96
C LYS A 84 31.40 -11.65 -3.08
N VAL A 85 31.84 -11.05 -1.98
CA VAL A 85 32.86 -9.98 -2.00
C VAL A 85 34.28 -10.56 -2.02
N LYS A 86 34.47 -11.82 -1.63
CA LYS A 86 35.80 -12.46 -1.57
C LYS A 86 36.18 -13.25 -2.83
N ASP A 87 35.22 -13.66 -3.65
CA ASP A 87 35.48 -14.45 -4.87
C ASP A 87 35.95 -13.61 -6.07
N PHE A 88 36.02 -12.28 -5.95
CA PHE A 88 36.43 -11.41 -7.06
C PHE A 88 37.95 -11.20 -7.19
N ASP A 89 38.75 -11.69 -6.24
CA ASP A 89 40.21 -11.44 -6.22
C ASP A 89 41.08 -12.60 -6.73
N THR A 90 40.49 -13.73 -7.17
CA THR A 90 41.27 -14.88 -7.66
C THR A 90 40.62 -15.65 -8.81
N SER A 91 40.34 -15.02 -9.95
CA SER A 91 40.31 -15.74 -11.24
C SER A 91 40.34 -14.81 -12.46
N PHE A 92 41.39 -14.03 -12.63
CA PHE A 92 41.84 -13.65 -13.97
C PHE A 92 43.13 -14.41 -14.24
N ASP A 93 42.99 -15.62 -14.77
CA ASP A 93 44.11 -16.28 -15.42
C ASP A 93 43.71 -16.68 -16.85
N ASN A 94 44.68 -16.50 -17.73
CA ASN A 94 44.55 -16.31 -19.16
C ASN A 94 44.01 -17.54 -19.89
N SER A 95 43.08 -17.32 -20.84
CA SER A 95 42.94 -18.19 -22.00
C SER A 95 42.32 -17.43 -23.17
N GLU A 96 43.17 -16.94 -24.07
CA GLU A 96 42.81 -16.64 -25.46
C GLU A 96 42.23 -17.90 -26.14
N GLY A 97 41.17 -17.75 -26.95
CA GLY A 97 40.59 -18.87 -27.69
C GLY A 97 39.26 -18.53 -28.35
N SER A 98 39.33 -17.79 -29.45
CA SER A 98 38.27 -17.44 -30.39
C SER A 98 37.22 -18.53 -30.66
N LEU A 99 35.94 -18.13 -30.81
CA LEU A 99 35.10 -18.54 -31.95
C LEU A 99 34.03 -17.48 -32.26
N SER A 100 34.37 -16.64 -33.22
CA SER A 100 33.45 -16.00 -34.16
C SER A 100 32.56 -17.01 -34.86
N LEU A 101 31.24 -16.76 -34.97
CA LEU A 101 30.40 -17.20 -36.10
C LEU A 101 28.95 -16.69 -35.95
N LEU A 102 28.59 -15.72 -36.79
CA LEU A 102 27.33 -15.60 -37.57
C LEU A 102 26.94 -14.13 -37.80
N SER A 103 27.59 -13.52 -38.80
CA SER A 103 26.96 -12.46 -39.58
C SER A 103 27.37 -12.63 -41.02
N GLN A 104 26.49 -13.14 -41.88
CA GLN A 104 26.52 -13.07 -43.36
C GLN A 104 25.20 -13.67 -43.90
N VAL A 105 24.44 -13.21 -44.90
CA VAL A 105 24.31 -12.03 -45.80
C VAL A 105 22.92 -12.25 -46.48
N SER A 106 22.13 -11.26 -46.94
CA SER A 106 22.06 -10.88 -48.38
C SER A 106 20.92 -9.92 -48.73
N SER A 107 21.24 -8.85 -49.48
CA SER A 107 20.62 -8.50 -50.79
C SER A 107 21.45 -7.40 -51.51
N PRO A 108 21.39 -7.28 -52.86
CA PRO A 108 22.58 -6.88 -53.63
C PRO A 108 22.52 -5.54 -54.40
N SER A 109 23.71 -4.93 -54.51
CA SER A 109 24.33 -4.22 -55.65
C SER A 109 23.72 -2.95 -56.28
N THR A 110 24.51 -1.87 -56.33
CA THR A 110 25.19 -1.33 -57.54
C THR A 110 26.23 -0.25 -57.17
N PRO A 111 27.29 -0.01 -58.00
CA PRO A 111 28.51 0.68 -57.56
C PRO A 111 28.71 2.07 -58.18
N THR A 112 29.35 3.02 -57.48
CA THR A 112 30.13 4.07 -58.16
C THR A 112 31.32 4.54 -57.30
N LYS A 113 32.41 4.81 -58.01
CA LYS A 113 33.82 4.98 -57.62
C LYS A 113 34.16 6.20 -56.74
N SER A 114 35.19 5.96 -55.92
CA SER A 114 36.39 6.79 -55.64
C SER A 114 36.24 8.18 -55.00
N SER A 115 36.87 8.39 -53.85
CA SER A 115 38.24 8.93 -53.77
C SER A 115 38.74 8.97 -52.32
N GLU A 116 40.04 8.77 -52.18
CA GLU A 116 40.80 8.62 -50.95
C GLU A 116 40.94 9.93 -50.18
N ALA A 117 40.87 9.85 -48.85
CA ALA A 117 41.69 10.69 -47.98
C ALA A 117 42.00 9.87 -46.72
N SER A 118 43.24 9.41 -46.65
CA SER A 118 43.88 8.90 -45.44
C SER A 118 43.99 10.03 -44.41
N MET A 119 43.41 9.84 -43.23
CA MET A 119 43.98 10.38 -42.00
C MET A 119 43.90 9.31 -40.92
N ASP A 120 45.09 8.91 -40.53
CA ASP A 120 45.48 8.17 -39.34
C ASP A 120 44.83 8.79 -38.09
N SER A 121 43.79 8.16 -37.56
CA SER A 121 43.28 8.44 -36.22
C SER A 121 43.54 7.22 -35.35
N THR A 122 44.69 7.28 -34.69
CA THR A 122 45.05 6.52 -33.49
C THR A 122 43.82 6.40 -32.59
N VAL A 123 43.26 5.19 -32.50
CA VAL A 123 42.24 4.86 -31.50
C VAL A 123 42.98 4.82 -30.17
N THR A 124 43.03 5.97 -29.50
CA THR A 124 43.35 6.03 -28.08
C THR A 124 42.26 5.24 -27.37
N PHE A 125 42.60 4.06 -26.89
CA PHE A 125 41.84 3.36 -25.86
C PHE A 125 41.77 4.32 -24.66
N LEU A 126 40.68 5.06 -24.53
CA LEU A 126 40.29 5.68 -23.28
C LEU A 126 39.73 4.56 -22.40
N GLY A 127 40.64 3.78 -21.83
CA GLY A 127 40.40 3.17 -20.54
C GLY A 127 40.42 4.27 -19.48
N GLU A 128 39.59 4.12 -18.46
CA GLU A 128 39.36 5.07 -17.35
C GLU A 128 38.36 6.19 -17.70
N ASP A 129 37.05 5.88 -17.64
CA ASP A 129 35.93 6.76 -17.20
C ASP A 129 34.53 6.23 -17.61
N MET A 130 34.25 4.93 -17.42
CA MET A 130 32.88 4.40 -17.61
C MET A 130 32.51 3.35 -16.55
N GLU A 131 32.68 3.67 -15.27
CA GLU A 131 31.72 3.11 -14.31
C GLU A 131 30.39 3.82 -14.57
N ILE A 132 29.55 3.22 -15.42
CA ILE A 132 28.13 3.54 -15.40
C ILE A 132 27.72 3.39 -13.93
N ASP A 133 27.28 4.48 -13.32
CA ASP A 133 26.74 4.48 -11.95
C ASP A 133 25.90 3.20 -11.79
N ASN A 134 26.28 2.36 -10.82
CA ASN A 134 25.69 1.03 -10.67
C ASN A 134 24.15 1.12 -10.58
N GLN A 135 23.62 2.22 -10.04
CA GLN A 135 22.18 2.53 -10.02
C GLN A 135 21.60 2.77 -11.42
N LEU A 136 22.24 3.60 -12.23
CA LEU A 136 21.83 3.86 -13.61
C LEU A 136 21.88 2.58 -14.47
N GLY A 137 22.87 1.73 -14.23
CA GLY A 137 22.98 0.42 -14.85
C GLY A 137 21.82 -0.51 -14.50
N VAL A 138 21.43 -0.58 -13.22
CA VAL A 138 20.27 -1.36 -12.77
C VAL A 138 18.97 -0.83 -13.37
N LEU A 139 18.77 0.50 -13.39
CA LEU A 139 17.59 1.12 -13.99
C LEU A 139 17.41 0.74 -15.47
N HIS A 140 18.48 0.89 -16.28
CA HIS A 140 18.42 0.54 -17.69
C HIS A 140 18.14 -0.94 -17.91
N LEU A 141 18.67 -1.83 -17.07
CA LEU A 141 18.36 -3.26 -17.13
C LEU A 141 16.90 -3.54 -16.78
N LEU A 142 16.34 -2.87 -15.76
CA LEU A 142 14.92 -3.01 -15.40
C LEU A 142 14.00 -2.55 -16.54
N GLN A 143 14.28 -1.40 -17.15
CA GLN A 143 13.53 -0.90 -18.31
C GLN A 143 13.63 -1.85 -19.51
N ALA A 144 14.85 -2.30 -19.84
CA ALA A 144 15.08 -3.25 -20.93
C ALA A 144 14.36 -4.59 -20.71
N TYR A 145 14.25 -5.04 -19.45
CA TYR A 145 13.49 -6.23 -19.10
C TYR A 145 12.00 -6.06 -19.43
N GLY A 146 11.38 -4.95 -19.00
CA GLY A 146 9.99 -4.64 -19.33
C GLY A 146 9.71 -4.63 -20.83
N GLU A 147 10.59 -4.02 -21.62
CA GLU A 147 10.51 -4.03 -23.09
C GLU A 147 10.67 -5.42 -23.70
N ALA A 148 11.60 -6.23 -23.20
CA ALA A 148 11.84 -7.58 -23.68
C ALA A 148 10.62 -8.47 -23.43
N VAL A 149 9.97 -8.33 -22.26
CA VAL A 149 8.72 -9.02 -21.94
C VAL A 149 7.59 -8.58 -22.87
N GLU A 150 7.43 -7.27 -23.11
CA GLU A 150 6.43 -6.75 -24.05
C GLU A 150 6.61 -7.32 -25.47
N LYS A 151 7.85 -7.40 -25.95
CA LYS A 151 8.21 -7.91 -27.28
C LYS A 151 8.21 -9.44 -27.34
N GLU A 152 7.81 -10.13 -26.28
CA GLU A 152 7.84 -11.59 -26.12
C GLU A 152 9.23 -12.22 -26.36
N GLN A 153 10.30 -11.46 -26.12
CA GLN A 153 11.69 -11.89 -26.31
C GLN A 153 12.20 -12.64 -25.07
N ARG A 154 11.68 -13.86 -24.86
CA ARG A 154 11.93 -14.67 -23.64
C ARG A 154 13.42 -14.87 -23.35
N GLU A 155 14.21 -15.27 -24.34
CA GLU A 155 15.65 -15.50 -24.15
C GLU A 155 16.39 -14.23 -23.71
N LEU A 156 16.01 -13.07 -24.25
CA LEU A 156 16.60 -11.80 -23.86
C LEU A 156 16.16 -11.41 -22.44
N ALA A 157 14.87 -11.53 -22.12
CA ALA A 157 14.35 -11.28 -20.78
C ALA A 157 15.05 -12.16 -19.73
N ASP A 158 15.30 -13.44 -20.04
CA ASP A 158 16.02 -14.39 -19.19
C ASP A 158 17.51 -14.02 -19.00
N VAL A 159 18.14 -13.42 -20.01
CA VAL A 159 19.51 -12.88 -19.88
C VAL A 159 19.50 -11.65 -18.97
N ILE A 160 18.60 -10.70 -19.23
CA ILE A 160 18.53 -9.44 -18.48
C ILE A 160 18.23 -9.71 -17.00
N ILE A 161 17.28 -10.59 -16.69
CA ILE A 161 16.91 -10.87 -15.31
C ILE A 161 18.02 -11.58 -14.53
N ARG A 162 18.88 -12.37 -15.20
CA ARG A 162 20.08 -12.93 -14.59
C ARG A 162 21.11 -11.84 -14.27
N CYS A 163 21.34 -10.92 -15.21
CA CYS A 163 22.20 -9.75 -14.96
C CYS A 163 21.68 -8.87 -13.82
N LEU A 164 20.36 -8.69 -13.72
CA LEU A 164 19.73 -8.00 -12.59
C LEU A 164 19.95 -8.75 -11.28
N SER A 165 19.84 -10.08 -11.29
CA SER A 165 20.03 -10.91 -10.09
C SER A 165 21.45 -10.85 -9.53
N ASP A 166 22.45 -10.61 -10.39
CA ASP A 166 23.84 -10.38 -9.95
C ASP A 166 24.06 -9.02 -9.28
N LYS A 167 23.21 -8.04 -9.63
CA LYS A 167 23.24 -6.67 -9.08
C LYS A 167 22.19 -6.43 -7.98
N ALA A 168 21.29 -7.38 -7.77
CA ALA A 168 20.19 -7.28 -6.83
C ALA A 168 20.68 -7.43 -5.39
N SER A 169 20.19 -6.56 -4.50
CA SER A 169 20.51 -6.61 -3.08
C SER A 169 19.31 -6.20 -2.23
N PRO A 170 18.86 -7.05 -1.28
CA PRO A 170 17.78 -6.69 -0.35
C PRO A 170 18.19 -5.64 0.68
N ALA A 171 19.49 -5.49 0.95
CA ALA A 171 20.05 -4.48 1.85
C ALA A 171 20.62 -3.25 1.10
N GLY A 172 20.61 -3.28 -0.23
CA GLY A 172 21.21 -2.25 -1.07
C GLY A 172 20.38 -0.98 -1.22
N GLU A 173 20.72 -0.20 -2.24
CA GLU A 173 19.98 0.98 -2.64
C GLU A 173 18.61 0.63 -3.25
N THR A 174 17.74 1.62 -3.45
CA THR A 174 16.35 1.36 -3.82
C THR A 174 16.20 0.52 -5.10
N LEU A 175 16.97 0.81 -6.15
CA LEU A 175 16.86 0.06 -7.41
C LEU A 175 17.38 -1.37 -7.26
N GLU A 176 18.40 -1.60 -6.43
CA GLU A 176 18.91 -2.94 -6.14
C GLU A 176 17.89 -3.78 -5.35
N ARG A 177 17.16 -3.14 -4.43
CA ARG A 177 16.04 -3.76 -3.70
C ARG A 177 14.86 -4.05 -4.62
N LEU A 178 14.54 -3.13 -5.54
CA LEU A 178 13.48 -3.33 -6.53
C LEU A 178 13.83 -4.49 -7.47
N ALA A 179 15.07 -4.53 -7.97
CA ALA A 179 15.60 -5.64 -8.75
C ALA A 179 15.53 -6.97 -7.97
N TYR A 180 15.90 -6.96 -6.68
CA TYR A 180 15.83 -8.14 -5.82
C TYR A 180 14.41 -8.71 -5.74
N ASN A 181 13.39 -7.88 -5.60
CA ASN A 181 12.00 -8.33 -5.53
C ASN A 181 11.45 -8.84 -6.88
N LEU A 182 11.98 -8.35 -8.00
CA LEU A 182 11.61 -8.80 -9.36
C LEU A 182 12.37 -10.06 -9.81
N SER A 183 13.52 -10.35 -9.20
CA SER A 183 14.38 -11.48 -9.58
C SER A 183 13.74 -12.85 -9.26
N PRO A 184 13.88 -13.85 -10.13
CA PRO A 184 13.45 -15.24 -9.89
C PRO A 184 14.13 -15.88 -8.68
N ASP A 185 15.36 -15.44 -8.36
CA ASP A 185 16.09 -15.88 -7.17
C ASP A 185 15.37 -15.51 -5.86
N PHE A 186 14.46 -14.52 -5.89
CA PHE A 186 13.57 -14.22 -4.78
C PHE A 186 12.66 -15.41 -4.45
N GLU A 187 12.19 -16.17 -5.44
CA GLU A 187 11.32 -17.33 -5.21
C GLU A 187 12.04 -18.48 -4.47
N LYS A 188 13.37 -18.45 -4.38
CA LYS A 188 14.16 -19.46 -3.65
C LYS A 188 14.85 -18.92 -2.40
N LYS A 189 15.39 -17.70 -2.45
CA LYS A 189 16.13 -17.05 -1.35
C LYS A 189 15.27 -16.05 -0.57
N GLY A 190 14.32 -15.41 -1.24
CA GLY A 190 13.30 -14.57 -0.60
C GLY A 190 12.39 -15.38 0.31
N ASP A 191 12.23 -16.68 0.05
CA ASP A 191 11.50 -17.62 0.92
C ASP A 191 12.05 -17.66 2.35
N TYR A 192 13.38 -17.66 2.55
CA TYR A 192 13.95 -17.63 3.90
C TYR A 192 13.72 -16.29 4.59
N LEU A 193 14.00 -15.18 3.90
CA LEU A 193 13.78 -13.83 4.46
C LEU A 193 12.30 -13.62 4.81
N MET A 194 11.40 -14.04 3.94
CA MET A 194 9.96 -14.03 4.16
C MET A 194 9.57 -14.90 5.36
N GLN A 195 10.13 -16.11 5.47
CA GLN A 195 9.86 -17.02 6.60
C GLN A 195 10.33 -16.44 7.93
N GLU A 196 11.54 -15.86 7.99
CA GLU A 196 12.05 -15.22 9.20
C GLU A 196 11.26 -13.96 9.56
N SER A 197 10.92 -13.14 8.57
CA SER A 197 10.11 -11.93 8.77
C SER A 197 8.74 -12.28 9.35
N ARG A 198 8.13 -13.38 8.89
CA ARG A 198 6.82 -13.86 9.38
C ARG A 198 6.81 -14.21 10.87
N LYS A 199 7.95 -14.61 11.45
CA LYS A 199 8.01 -14.90 12.89
C LYS A 199 7.66 -13.67 13.74
N ASN A 200 7.87 -12.48 13.20
CA ASN A 200 7.59 -11.20 13.86
C ASN A 200 6.44 -10.44 13.18
N PHE A 201 5.53 -11.13 12.49
CA PHE A 201 4.55 -10.50 11.62
C PHE A 201 3.64 -9.48 12.34
N GLU A 202 3.10 -9.82 13.51
CA GLU A 202 2.22 -8.91 14.27
C GLU A 202 2.95 -7.62 14.68
N ALA A 203 4.17 -7.74 15.20
CA ALA A 203 5.00 -6.59 15.54
C ALA A 203 5.37 -5.77 14.29
N ALA A 204 5.73 -6.45 13.18
CA ALA A 204 6.03 -5.81 11.91
C ALA A 204 4.83 -5.02 11.39
N PHE A 205 3.63 -5.60 11.46
CA PHE A 205 2.40 -4.96 11.02
C PHE A 205 2.08 -3.72 11.85
N LYS A 206 2.12 -3.85 13.18
CA LYS A 206 1.91 -2.73 14.12
C LYS A 206 2.85 -1.58 13.81
N ALA A 207 4.15 -1.87 13.75
CA ALA A 207 5.15 -0.87 13.45
C ALA A 207 5.01 -0.32 12.03
N PHE A 208 4.70 -1.13 11.02
CA PHE A 208 4.45 -0.65 9.66
C PHE A 208 3.30 0.36 9.61
N TYR A 209 2.17 0.05 10.26
CA TYR A 209 1.00 0.92 10.27
C TYR A 209 1.23 2.22 11.07
N GLN A 210 1.99 2.14 12.16
CA GLN A 210 2.37 3.28 13.01
C GLN A 210 3.44 4.17 12.37
N ILE A 211 4.40 3.59 11.66
CA ILE A 211 5.52 4.32 11.06
C ILE A 211 5.09 4.91 9.73
N PHE A 212 4.49 4.13 8.83
CA PHE A 212 4.18 4.61 7.49
C PHE A 212 2.76 5.14 7.37
N PRO A 213 2.54 6.20 6.57
CA PRO A 213 1.24 6.87 6.51
C PRO A 213 0.20 6.16 5.63
N TYR A 214 0.58 5.15 4.83
CA TYR A 214 -0.28 4.63 3.74
C TYR A 214 -1.67 4.17 4.21
N GLY A 215 -1.71 3.28 5.19
CA GLY A 215 -2.96 2.73 5.71
C GLY A 215 -3.74 3.73 6.56
N ARG A 216 -3.04 4.52 7.39
CA ARG A 216 -3.65 5.54 8.24
C ARG A 216 -4.32 6.63 7.43
N PHE A 217 -3.61 7.17 6.44
CA PHE A 217 -4.14 8.15 5.51
C PHE A 217 -5.39 7.61 4.80
N ALA A 218 -5.33 6.37 4.30
CA ALA A 218 -6.46 5.77 3.59
C ALA A 218 -7.70 5.61 4.48
N HIS A 219 -7.52 5.05 5.67
CA HIS A 219 -8.59 4.81 6.63
C HIS A 219 -9.16 6.11 7.18
N PHE A 220 -8.31 7.09 7.51
CA PHE A 220 -8.74 8.43 7.91
C PHE A 220 -9.63 9.05 6.83
N ALA A 221 -9.17 9.02 5.58
CA ALA A 221 -9.90 9.63 4.47
C ALA A 221 -11.24 8.93 4.18
N ALA A 222 -11.24 7.60 4.15
CA ALA A 222 -12.46 6.83 3.95
C ALA A 222 -13.45 7.01 5.10
N ASN A 223 -12.98 6.91 6.36
CA ASN A 223 -13.86 7.05 7.53
C ASN A 223 -14.42 8.46 7.66
N SER A 224 -13.64 9.50 7.32
CA SER A 224 -14.12 10.88 7.31
C SER A 224 -15.24 11.07 6.28
N ALA A 225 -15.03 10.60 5.04
CA ALA A 225 -16.06 10.63 4.01
C ALA A 225 -17.33 9.84 4.40
N ILE A 226 -17.17 8.69 5.06
CA ILE A 226 -18.29 7.92 5.59
C ILE A 226 -19.05 8.72 6.63
N LEU A 227 -18.37 9.27 7.65
CA LEU A 227 -18.99 10.00 8.75
C LEU A 227 -19.74 11.25 8.27
N GLU A 228 -19.15 12.01 7.35
CA GLU A 228 -19.79 13.18 6.73
C GLU A 228 -21.03 12.82 5.90
N SER A 229 -21.10 11.59 5.38
CA SER A 229 -22.20 11.16 4.53
C SER A 229 -23.45 10.71 5.29
N ILE A 230 -23.34 10.36 6.58
CA ILE A 230 -24.45 9.75 7.33
C ILE A 230 -25.52 10.81 7.64
N PRO A 231 -26.75 10.67 7.14
CA PRO A 231 -27.84 11.61 7.45
C PRO A 231 -28.20 11.66 8.94
N ASP A 232 -28.65 12.81 9.43
CA ASP A 232 -29.02 13.00 10.85
C ASP A 232 -30.09 11.99 11.33
N ASP A 233 -31.03 11.62 10.45
CA ASP A 233 -32.13 10.71 10.75
C ASP A 233 -31.78 9.22 10.60
N ALA A 234 -30.54 8.89 10.20
CA ALA A 234 -30.05 7.53 10.18
C ALA A 234 -29.71 7.04 11.59
N GLU A 235 -30.38 5.96 12.01
CA GLU A 235 -30.19 5.30 13.32
C GLU A 235 -29.28 4.07 13.23
N HIS A 236 -29.20 3.49 12.03
CA HIS A 236 -28.43 2.28 11.75
C HIS A 236 -27.43 2.57 10.64
N VAL A 237 -26.19 2.11 10.80
CA VAL A 237 -25.18 2.17 9.75
C VAL A 237 -24.75 0.75 9.42
N HIS A 238 -24.83 0.40 8.13
CA HIS A 238 -24.38 -0.88 7.61
C HIS A 238 -23.20 -0.65 6.68
N ILE A 239 -22.03 -1.11 7.11
CA ILE A 239 -20.81 -1.09 6.34
C ILE A 239 -20.56 -2.47 5.75
N VAL A 240 -20.43 -2.52 4.43
CA VAL A 240 -19.93 -3.67 3.69
C VAL A 240 -18.48 -3.37 3.31
N ASP A 241 -17.56 -4.13 3.87
CA ASP A 241 -16.12 -3.99 3.64
C ASP A 241 -15.61 -5.08 2.71
N PHE A 242 -14.93 -4.67 1.64
CA PHE A 242 -14.41 -5.57 0.62
C PHE A 242 -13.30 -6.52 1.12
N ASP A 243 -12.40 -6.06 2.01
CA ASP A 243 -11.25 -6.84 2.46
C ASP A 243 -10.82 -6.46 3.88
N MET A 244 -11.66 -6.84 4.86
CA MET A 244 -11.60 -6.31 6.23
C MET A 244 -10.26 -6.58 6.95
N GLY A 245 -9.58 -7.68 6.61
CA GLY A 245 -8.31 -8.05 7.24
C GLY A 245 -8.41 -8.14 8.76
N GLU A 246 -7.51 -7.44 9.47
CA GLU A 246 -7.53 -7.30 10.94
C GLU A 246 -8.64 -6.39 11.48
N GLY A 247 -9.39 -5.70 10.61
CA GLY A 247 -10.43 -4.77 11.04
C GLY A 247 -9.91 -3.47 11.65
N ILE A 248 -8.62 -3.15 11.52
CA ILE A 248 -7.98 -1.95 12.11
C ILE A 248 -8.55 -0.61 11.64
N GLN A 249 -9.32 -0.56 10.54
CA GLN A 249 -10.05 0.64 10.12
C GLN A 249 -11.23 0.96 11.05
N TRP A 250 -11.82 -0.04 11.70
CA TRP A 250 -13.14 0.06 12.32
C TRP A 250 -13.22 0.52 13.78
N PRO A 251 -12.16 0.45 14.63
CA PRO A 251 -12.20 1.00 15.99
C PRO A 251 -12.71 2.45 16.04
N SER A 252 -12.16 3.36 15.24
CA SER A 252 -12.58 4.77 15.23
C SER A 252 -14.06 4.95 14.84
N MET A 253 -14.56 4.10 13.94
CA MET A 253 -15.96 4.10 13.51
C MET A 253 -16.88 3.58 14.62
N ILE A 254 -16.46 2.53 15.35
CA ILE A 254 -17.18 2.01 16.51
C ILE A 254 -17.39 3.12 17.54
N GLU A 255 -16.33 3.85 17.88
CA GLU A 255 -16.46 4.93 18.86
C GLU A 255 -17.31 6.10 18.35
N ALA A 256 -17.17 6.46 17.07
CA ALA A 256 -17.98 7.51 16.45
C ALA A 256 -19.47 7.17 16.51
N MET A 257 -19.83 5.94 16.17
CA MET A 257 -21.21 5.46 16.23
C MET A 257 -21.74 5.39 17.67
N ALA A 258 -20.88 5.00 18.63
CA ALA A 258 -21.24 4.98 20.05
C ALA A 258 -21.57 6.38 20.57
N ARG A 259 -20.73 7.38 20.26
CA ARG A 259 -20.96 8.78 20.64
C ARG A 259 -22.23 9.35 20.02
N GLN A 260 -22.56 8.93 18.80
CA GLN A 260 -23.78 9.32 18.09
C GLN A 260 -25.01 8.50 18.50
N ASN A 261 -24.87 7.53 19.41
CA ASN A 261 -25.93 6.62 19.85
C ASN A 261 -26.62 5.88 18.69
N ARG A 262 -25.84 5.52 17.66
CA ARG A 262 -26.26 4.76 16.47
C ARG A 262 -25.87 3.29 16.63
N THR A 263 -26.49 2.39 15.87
CA THR A 263 -26.04 0.99 15.82
C THR A 263 -25.18 0.74 14.59
N LEU A 264 -24.20 -0.15 14.70
CA LEU A 264 -23.29 -0.49 13.62
C LEU A 264 -23.41 -1.97 13.22
N ARG A 265 -23.50 -2.21 11.91
CA ARG A 265 -23.34 -3.54 11.31
C ARG A 265 -22.16 -3.51 10.35
N LEU A 266 -21.25 -4.46 10.49
CA LEU A 266 -20.11 -4.68 9.62
C LEU A 266 -20.28 -6.01 8.89
N THR A 267 -20.11 -6.00 7.58
CA THR A 267 -20.12 -7.20 6.72
C THR A 267 -18.79 -7.25 5.97
N SER A 268 -17.97 -8.27 6.22
CA SER A 268 -16.77 -8.54 5.42
C SER A 268 -17.12 -9.36 4.19
N ILE A 269 -16.56 -9.04 3.03
CA ILE A 269 -16.67 -9.88 1.85
C ILE A 269 -15.65 -11.02 1.92
N LYS A 270 -16.15 -12.25 1.75
CA LYS A 270 -15.35 -13.44 1.65
C LYS A 270 -14.79 -13.55 0.25
N ILE A 271 -13.53 -13.12 0.10
CA ILE A 271 -12.78 -13.28 -1.15
C ILE A 271 -11.86 -14.46 -0.98
N GLU A 272 -11.90 -15.43 -1.90
CA GLU A 272 -10.88 -16.49 -1.92
C GLU A 272 -9.54 -15.88 -2.34
N ASP A 273 -8.48 -16.21 -1.61
CA ASP A 273 -7.15 -15.77 -2.01
C ASP A 273 -6.77 -16.46 -3.32
N SER A 274 -6.03 -15.74 -4.16
CA SER A 274 -5.43 -16.35 -5.34
C SER A 274 -4.55 -17.53 -4.91
N GLU A 275 -4.57 -18.63 -5.66
CA GLU A 275 -3.64 -19.74 -5.49
C GLU A 275 -2.16 -19.29 -5.56
N PHE A 276 -1.91 -18.10 -6.14
CA PHE A 276 -0.60 -17.46 -6.27
C PHE A 276 -0.29 -16.45 -5.15
N ALA A 277 -1.11 -16.36 -4.11
CA ALA A 277 -0.84 -15.49 -2.96
C ALA A 277 0.49 -15.91 -2.30
N ARG A 278 1.51 -15.06 -2.45
CA ARG A 278 2.86 -15.27 -1.88
C ARG A 278 2.82 -15.38 -0.35
N VAL A 279 1.81 -14.78 0.28
CA VAL A 279 1.63 -14.74 1.73
C VAL A 279 0.26 -15.33 2.10
N PRO A 280 0.21 -16.38 2.93
CA PRO A 280 -1.05 -16.89 3.47
C PRO A 280 -1.75 -15.83 4.31
N ARG A 281 -3.08 -15.90 4.39
CA ARG A 281 -3.86 -15.13 5.38
C ARG A 281 -3.28 -15.30 6.77
N GLN A 282 -2.85 -14.19 7.36
CA GLN A 282 -2.28 -14.16 8.70
C GLN A 282 -3.36 -14.02 9.78
N TRP A 283 -4.58 -13.63 9.41
CA TRP A 283 -5.69 -13.42 10.34
C TRP A 283 -6.93 -14.20 9.92
N SER A 284 -7.61 -14.76 10.92
CA SER A 284 -8.92 -15.33 10.72
C SER A 284 -10.02 -14.28 10.90
N PHE A 285 -11.06 -14.35 10.07
CA PHE A 285 -12.23 -13.49 10.22
C PHE A 285 -12.85 -13.62 11.63
N GLU A 286 -12.83 -14.82 12.21
CA GLU A 286 -13.38 -15.08 13.54
C GLU A 286 -12.63 -14.35 14.66
N GLU A 287 -11.30 -14.24 14.57
CA GLU A 287 -10.49 -13.45 15.51
C GLU A 287 -10.76 -11.95 15.36
N THR A 288 -10.73 -11.43 14.13
CA THR A 288 -11.08 -10.02 13.84
C THR A 288 -12.48 -9.69 14.36
N ARG A 289 -13.45 -10.57 14.09
CA ARG A 289 -14.84 -10.44 14.54
C ARG A 289 -14.93 -10.37 16.06
N LYS A 290 -14.23 -11.27 16.75
CA LYS A 290 -14.19 -11.30 18.21
C LYS A 290 -13.59 -10.02 18.77
N GLN A 291 -12.44 -9.59 18.25
CA GLN A 291 -11.78 -8.37 18.68
C GLN A 291 -12.75 -7.18 18.53
N LEU A 292 -13.32 -6.96 17.34
CA LEU A 292 -14.23 -5.83 17.07
C LEU A 292 -15.45 -5.84 18.00
N CYS A 293 -16.05 -7.01 18.23
CA CYS A 293 -17.14 -7.16 19.18
C CYS A 293 -16.75 -6.87 20.63
N ASP A 294 -15.54 -7.24 21.04
CA ASP A 294 -15.02 -6.97 22.38
C ASP A 294 -14.80 -5.46 22.56
N TYR A 295 -14.18 -4.78 21.59
CA TYR A 295 -14.01 -3.32 21.63
C TYR A 295 -15.33 -2.56 21.65
N ALA A 296 -16.28 -2.94 20.80
CA ALA A 296 -17.60 -2.31 20.79
C ALA A 296 -18.33 -2.45 22.13
N ARG A 297 -18.10 -3.54 22.88
CA ARG A 297 -18.70 -3.75 24.20
C ARG A 297 -18.20 -2.73 25.21
N ASP A 298 -16.93 -2.35 25.13
CA ASP A 298 -16.32 -1.36 26.04
C ASP A 298 -16.93 0.04 25.85
N PHE A 299 -17.42 0.34 24.64
CA PHE A 299 -18.16 1.58 24.33
C PHE A 299 -19.69 1.43 24.44
N GLY A 300 -20.20 0.28 24.88
CA GLY A 300 -21.64 0.02 24.97
C GLY A 300 -22.37 -0.03 23.62
N LEU A 301 -21.65 -0.17 22.51
CA LEU A 301 -22.19 -0.19 21.16
C LEU A 301 -22.75 -1.57 20.81
N LYS A 302 -23.97 -1.61 20.26
CA LYS A 302 -24.52 -2.82 19.66
C LYS A 302 -23.92 -3.06 18.27
N LEU A 303 -22.82 -3.79 18.22
CA LEU A 303 -22.14 -4.19 16.99
C LEU A 303 -22.57 -5.58 16.50
N LYS A 304 -22.90 -5.71 15.21
CA LYS A 304 -23.03 -7.00 14.51
C LYS A 304 -21.93 -7.10 13.45
N VAL A 305 -21.11 -8.15 13.48
CA VAL A 305 -20.08 -8.40 12.48
C VAL A 305 -20.32 -9.76 11.82
N GLU A 306 -20.39 -9.79 10.49
CA GLU A 306 -20.65 -10.99 9.68
C GLU A 306 -19.76 -11.07 8.45
N GLU A 307 -19.59 -12.26 7.89
CA GLU A 307 -18.87 -12.50 6.64
C GLU A 307 -19.86 -13.06 5.62
N MET A 308 -19.77 -12.60 4.38
CA MET A 308 -20.64 -13.02 3.27
C MET A 308 -19.86 -13.16 1.98
N ASP A 309 -20.24 -14.10 1.12
CA ASP A 309 -19.80 -14.09 -0.28
C ASP A 309 -20.65 -13.13 -1.15
N PHE A 310 -20.30 -13.00 -2.43
CA PHE A 310 -21.00 -12.13 -3.36
C PHE A 310 -22.45 -12.57 -3.59
N GLU A 311 -22.69 -13.88 -3.68
CA GLU A 311 -24.02 -14.46 -3.87
C GLU A 311 -24.96 -14.14 -2.70
N GLU A 312 -24.46 -14.28 -1.47
CA GLU A 312 -25.16 -13.95 -0.23
C GLU A 312 -25.46 -12.46 -0.14
N LEU A 313 -24.49 -11.60 -0.47
CA LEU A 313 -24.68 -10.15 -0.49
C LEU A 313 -25.77 -9.73 -1.50
N VAL A 314 -25.69 -10.25 -2.73
CA VAL A 314 -26.69 -10.02 -3.79
C VAL A 314 -28.06 -10.58 -3.39
N TRP A 315 -28.10 -11.68 -2.64
CA TRP A 315 -29.35 -12.21 -2.12
C TRP A 315 -29.94 -11.27 -1.05
N GLU A 316 -29.15 -10.83 -0.08
CA GLU A 316 -29.61 -9.89 0.94
C GLU A 316 -30.19 -8.61 0.30
N MET A 317 -29.52 -8.09 -0.72
CA MET A 317 -29.98 -6.95 -1.52
C MET A 317 -31.40 -7.14 -2.07
N LYS A 318 -31.69 -8.29 -2.69
CA LYS A 318 -33.00 -8.55 -3.31
C LYS A 318 -34.11 -8.66 -2.26
N ARG A 319 -33.79 -9.02 -1.01
CA ARG A 319 -34.77 -9.11 0.10
C ARG A 319 -35.11 -7.75 0.68
N LYS A 320 -34.18 -6.78 0.67
CA LYS A 320 -34.43 -5.45 1.22
C LYS A 320 -35.55 -4.76 0.42
N LYS A 321 -36.69 -4.53 1.11
CA LYS A 321 -37.83 -3.77 0.57
C LYS A 321 -37.48 -2.28 0.53
N LYS A 322 -37.87 -1.62 -0.55
CA LYS A 322 -37.64 -0.18 -0.78
C LYS A 322 -38.36 0.65 0.29
N GLY A 323 -37.63 1.56 0.94
CA GLY A 323 -38.22 2.67 1.73
C GLY A 323 -38.64 2.39 3.17
N CYS A 324 -38.01 1.46 3.90
CA CYS A 324 -38.43 1.13 5.28
C CYS A 324 -37.28 1.02 6.30
N SER A 325 -36.08 1.49 5.98
CA SER A 325 -34.93 1.37 6.88
C SER A 325 -34.32 2.74 7.13
N LYS A 326 -34.19 3.16 8.39
CA LYS A 326 -33.31 4.27 8.81
C LYS A 326 -31.83 3.83 8.78
N GLU A 327 -31.49 2.95 7.83
CA GLU A 327 -30.17 2.35 7.69
C GLU A 327 -29.42 3.03 6.56
N TRP A 328 -28.29 3.65 6.88
CA TRP A 328 -27.35 4.17 5.91
C TRP A 328 -26.41 3.06 5.46
N SER A 329 -26.33 2.82 4.14
CA SER A 329 -25.48 1.79 3.56
C SER A 329 -24.13 2.37 3.12
N VAL A 330 -23.05 1.70 3.47
CA VAL A 330 -21.68 2.09 3.17
C VAL A 330 -20.99 0.91 2.49
N PHE A 331 -20.37 1.15 1.35
CA PHE A 331 -19.50 0.18 0.68
C PHE A 331 -18.06 0.68 0.73
N ASN A 332 -17.24 0.06 1.57
CA ASN A 332 -15.84 0.42 1.75
C ASN A 332 -14.94 -0.55 0.98
N CYS A 333 -14.16 -0.03 0.05
CA CYS A 333 -13.23 -0.80 -0.77
C CYS A 333 -11.82 -0.25 -0.61
N ILE A 334 -11.02 -0.88 0.24
CA ILE A 334 -9.61 -0.53 0.40
C ILE A 334 -8.78 -1.65 -0.22
N VAL A 335 -7.91 -1.32 -1.17
CA VAL A 335 -7.14 -2.28 -1.95
C VAL A 335 -5.71 -1.78 -2.22
N GLU A 336 -4.81 -2.73 -2.44
CA GLU A 336 -3.42 -2.49 -2.89
C GLU A 336 -2.60 -1.59 -1.94
N LEU A 337 -3.03 -1.41 -0.69
CA LEU A 337 -2.23 -0.70 0.30
C LEU A 337 -1.17 -1.63 0.88
N PRO A 338 0.10 -1.17 1.02
CA PRO A 338 1.20 -2.02 1.47
C PRO A 338 0.91 -2.84 2.74
N HIS A 339 0.34 -2.24 3.77
CA HIS A 339 0.04 -2.93 5.04
C HIS A 339 -0.90 -4.14 4.90
N MET A 340 -1.69 -4.22 3.82
CA MET A 340 -2.54 -5.37 3.55
C MET A 340 -1.73 -6.62 3.15
N GLY A 341 -0.51 -6.44 2.63
CA GLY A 341 0.43 -7.50 2.28
C GLY A 341 -0.05 -8.47 1.20
N ARG A 342 -1.11 -8.10 0.46
CA ARG A 342 -1.77 -8.95 -0.55
C ARG A 342 -2.45 -8.12 -1.63
N SER A 343 -2.40 -8.61 -2.86
CA SER A 343 -3.08 -8.02 -4.01
C SER A 343 -4.44 -8.69 -4.26
N ARG A 344 -5.40 -7.93 -4.76
CA ARG A 344 -6.74 -8.42 -5.14
C ARG A 344 -6.96 -8.22 -6.63
N SER A 345 -7.63 -9.17 -7.29
CA SER A 345 -7.97 -9.04 -8.71
C SER A 345 -8.89 -7.85 -8.94
N ARG A 346 -8.60 -7.04 -9.97
CA ARG A 346 -9.46 -5.90 -10.33
C ARG A 346 -10.86 -6.35 -10.72
N LYS A 347 -11.01 -7.58 -11.21
CA LYS A 347 -12.31 -8.18 -11.52
C LYS A 347 -13.21 -8.23 -10.27
N HIS A 348 -12.71 -8.72 -9.14
CA HIS A 348 -13.49 -8.79 -7.89
C HIS A 348 -13.80 -7.40 -7.34
N VAL A 349 -12.85 -6.46 -7.44
CA VAL A 349 -13.07 -5.07 -7.04
C VAL A 349 -14.22 -4.46 -7.85
N ILE A 350 -14.21 -4.65 -9.17
CA ILE A 350 -15.25 -4.12 -10.05
C ILE A 350 -16.60 -4.79 -9.81
N GLU A 351 -16.62 -6.11 -9.57
CA GLU A 351 -17.84 -6.83 -9.20
C GLU A 351 -18.44 -6.27 -7.90
N PHE A 352 -17.61 -6.01 -6.88
CA PHE A 352 -18.03 -5.36 -5.65
C PHE A 352 -18.61 -3.96 -5.87
N LEU A 353 -17.92 -3.12 -6.65
CA LEU A 353 -18.37 -1.76 -6.97
C LEU A 353 -19.67 -1.77 -7.80
N GLN A 354 -19.87 -2.77 -8.66
CA GLN A 354 -21.12 -2.96 -9.39
C GLN A 354 -22.28 -3.32 -8.45
N VAL A 355 -22.07 -4.26 -7.52
CA VAL A 355 -23.08 -4.60 -6.51
C VAL A 355 -23.40 -3.40 -5.62
N ALA A 356 -22.38 -2.65 -5.20
CA ALA A 356 -22.53 -1.41 -4.43
C ALA A 356 -23.43 -0.41 -5.17
N LYS A 357 -23.11 -0.11 -6.44
CA LYS A 357 -23.92 0.78 -7.28
C LYS A 357 -25.39 0.36 -7.32
N GLU A 358 -25.66 -0.92 -7.60
CA GLU A 358 -27.03 -1.40 -7.72
C GLU A 358 -27.81 -1.30 -6.40
N MET A 359 -27.16 -1.55 -5.26
CA MET A 359 -27.70 -1.34 -3.92
C MET A 359 -28.02 0.13 -3.67
N LEU A 360 -27.03 1.01 -3.87
CA LEU A 360 -27.12 2.42 -3.51
C LEU A 360 -28.18 3.17 -4.33
N CYS A 361 -28.38 2.80 -5.61
CA CYS A 361 -29.49 3.29 -6.44
C CYS A 361 -30.89 3.03 -5.84
N ARG A 362 -31.02 2.13 -4.85
CA ARG A 362 -32.32 1.75 -4.25
C ARG A 362 -32.55 2.32 -2.86
N SER A 363 -31.49 2.45 -2.05
CA SER A 363 -31.58 2.75 -0.61
C SER A 363 -30.82 3.98 -0.16
N GLY A 364 -30.05 4.63 -1.05
CA GLY A 364 -29.11 5.67 -0.64
C GLY A 364 -27.88 5.11 0.06
N GLY A 365 -26.79 5.86 0.04
CA GLY A 365 -25.56 5.51 0.73
C GLY A 365 -24.31 6.07 0.06
N ILE A 366 -23.16 5.55 0.48
CA ILE A 366 -21.83 5.98 0.01
C ILE A 366 -20.97 4.79 -0.37
N VAL A 367 -20.12 4.98 -1.37
CA VAL A 367 -18.96 4.13 -1.67
C VAL A 367 -17.69 4.90 -1.35
N THR A 368 -16.75 4.26 -0.67
CA THR A 368 -15.37 4.74 -0.51
C THR A 368 -14.41 3.77 -1.19
N LEU A 369 -13.47 4.28 -1.98
CA LEU A 369 -12.40 3.51 -2.61
C LEU A 369 -11.05 4.10 -2.22
N GLY A 370 -10.24 3.31 -1.52
CA GLY A 370 -8.82 3.56 -1.29
C GLY A 370 -8.00 2.63 -2.16
N ASP A 371 -7.16 3.19 -3.03
CA ASP A 371 -6.33 2.45 -3.97
C ASP A 371 -4.85 2.85 -3.80
N GLY A 372 -4.02 1.88 -3.44
CA GLY A 372 -2.56 2.02 -3.37
C GLY A 372 -1.84 1.73 -4.69
N ASP A 373 -2.56 1.34 -5.75
CA ASP A 373 -1.96 0.87 -7.00
C ASP A 373 -1.54 2.01 -7.95
N ALA A 374 -0.57 1.76 -8.83
CA ALA A 374 -0.13 2.68 -9.87
C ALA A 374 -1.09 2.71 -11.09
N CYS A 375 -1.88 1.64 -11.27
CA CYS A 375 -2.67 1.34 -12.47
C CYS A 375 -3.47 2.52 -13.05
N GLU A 376 -4.19 3.28 -12.22
CA GLU A 376 -5.12 4.30 -12.72
C GLU A 376 -4.40 5.42 -13.51
N LYS A 377 -3.15 5.77 -13.14
CA LYS A 377 -2.33 6.70 -13.94
C LYS A 377 -1.80 6.08 -15.24
N LEU A 378 -1.80 4.76 -15.34
CA LEU A 378 -1.14 4.00 -16.40
C LEU A 378 -2.12 3.40 -17.42
N ILE A 379 -3.43 3.70 -17.32
CA ILE A 379 -4.45 3.25 -18.27
C ILE A 379 -4.12 3.65 -19.72
N GLY A 380 -3.47 4.80 -19.91
CA GLY A 380 -3.06 5.32 -21.22
C GLY A 380 -1.72 4.81 -21.76
N SER A 381 -1.10 3.82 -21.11
CA SER A 381 0.22 3.32 -21.53
C SER A 381 0.19 2.76 -22.95
N SER A 382 1.25 2.98 -23.72
CA SER A 382 1.36 2.53 -25.12
C SER A 382 1.53 1.01 -25.26
N GLY A 383 2.01 0.36 -24.21
CA GLY A 383 2.40 -1.05 -24.19
C GLY A 383 2.78 -1.51 -22.78
N PHE A 384 3.13 -2.78 -22.65
CA PHE A 384 3.52 -3.31 -21.34
C PHE A 384 4.84 -2.71 -20.82
N GLY A 385 5.79 -2.35 -21.68
CA GLY A 385 7.05 -1.74 -21.27
C GLY A 385 6.86 -0.38 -20.60
N SER A 386 5.99 0.49 -21.15
CA SER A 386 5.67 1.79 -20.53
C SER A 386 4.81 1.62 -19.27
N PHE A 387 3.94 0.62 -19.24
CA PHE A 387 3.21 0.24 -18.02
C PHE A 387 4.17 -0.24 -16.93
N PHE A 388 5.14 -1.10 -17.29
CA PHE A 388 6.16 -1.63 -16.39
C PHE A 388 7.04 -0.51 -15.82
N GLU A 389 7.45 0.45 -16.64
CA GLU A 389 8.21 1.62 -16.21
C GLU A 389 7.44 2.46 -15.18
N GLY A 390 6.16 2.74 -15.41
CA GLY A 390 5.34 3.44 -14.42
C GLY A 390 5.19 2.69 -13.09
N TYR A 391 5.21 1.35 -13.12
CA TYR A 391 5.27 0.51 -11.94
C TYR A 391 6.62 0.58 -11.21
N LEU A 392 7.74 0.63 -11.96
CA LEU A 392 9.06 0.85 -11.37
C LEU A 392 9.09 2.18 -10.63
N GLU A 393 8.61 3.26 -11.24
CA GLU A 393 8.56 4.59 -10.62
C GLU A 393 7.75 4.58 -9.31
N HIS A 394 6.58 3.93 -9.33
CA HIS A 394 5.72 3.84 -8.15
C HIS A 394 6.36 3.05 -7.00
N TYR A 395 6.86 1.83 -7.25
CA TYR A 395 7.47 1.03 -6.19
C TYR A 395 8.84 1.53 -5.77
N GLN A 396 9.57 2.23 -6.64
CA GLN A 396 10.74 3.00 -6.23
C GLN A 396 10.35 4.07 -5.21
N ALA A 397 9.28 4.84 -5.45
CA ALA A 397 8.80 5.85 -4.49
C ALA A 397 8.35 5.23 -3.15
N VAL A 398 7.67 4.08 -3.16
CA VAL A 398 7.30 3.34 -1.94
C VAL A 398 8.55 2.91 -1.16
N LEU A 399 9.54 2.32 -1.82
CA LEU A 399 10.77 1.84 -1.17
C LEU A 399 11.68 2.99 -0.71
N GLU A 400 11.71 4.13 -1.41
CA GLU A 400 12.44 5.34 -1.02
C GLU A 400 11.82 6.02 0.19
N SER A 401 10.48 6.14 0.19
CA SER A 401 9.76 6.73 1.32
C SER A 401 9.94 5.89 2.58
N MET A 402 9.86 4.57 2.48
CA MET A 402 10.17 3.69 3.61
C MET A 402 11.62 3.81 4.11
N LYS A 403 12.61 3.95 3.21
CA LYS A 403 14.01 4.12 3.59
C LYS A 403 14.27 5.46 4.28
N THR A 404 13.59 6.53 3.83
CA THR A 404 13.81 7.88 4.35
C THR A 404 13.27 8.03 5.77
N SER A 405 12.11 7.43 6.07
CA SER A 405 11.48 7.48 7.39
C SER A 405 12.06 6.48 8.41
N PHE A 406 13.18 5.80 8.11
CA PHE A 406 13.73 4.73 8.98
C PHE A 406 15.20 4.94 9.36
N PRO A 407 15.56 4.79 10.65
CA PRO A 407 16.96 4.84 11.09
C PRO A 407 17.82 3.73 10.49
N THR A 408 19.07 4.04 10.15
CA THR A 408 19.99 3.09 9.51
C THR A 408 20.32 1.88 10.38
N GLN A 409 20.35 2.05 11.72
CA GLN A 409 20.61 0.96 12.67
C GLN A 409 19.52 -0.12 12.63
N LEU A 410 18.36 0.22 12.07
CA LEU A 410 17.14 -0.58 12.08
C LEU A 410 16.80 -1.11 10.68
N ALA A 411 17.80 -1.12 9.79
CA ALA A 411 17.70 -1.63 8.42
C ALA A 411 17.16 -3.07 8.33
N GLY A 412 17.44 -3.90 9.32
CA GLY A 412 16.92 -5.28 9.40
C GLY A 412 15.39 -5.34 9.47
N ALA A 413 14.77 -4.53 10.33
CA ALA A 413 13.30 -4.53 10.42
C ALA A 413 12.65 -3.82 9.25
N ARG A 414 13.27 -2.74 8.72
CA ARG A 414 12.84 -2.15 7.44
C ARG A 414 12.79 -3.23 6.34
N MET A 415 13.85 -4.03 6.24
CA MET A 415 13.93 -5.11 5.26
C MET A 415 12.83 -6.16 5.47
N ALA A 416 12.55 -6.56 6.71
CA ALA A 416 11.44 -7.47 7.01
C ALA A 416 10.08 -6.87 6.66
N MET A 417 9.85 -5.60 6.95
CA MET A 417 8.63 -4.88 6.59
C MET A 417 8.47 -4.80 5.08
N GLU A 418 9.51 -4.46 4.34
CA GLU A 418 9.49 -4.46 2.87
C GLU A 418 9.19 -5.85 2.31
N CYS A 419 9.80 -6.89 2.89
CA CYS A 419 9.55 -8.27 2.51
C CYS A 419 8.09 -8.68 2.74
N LEU A 420 7.50 -8.32 3.89
CA LEU A 420 6.14 -8.69 4.25
C LEU A 420 5.06 -7.87 3.51
N PHE A 421 5.28 -6.57 3.32
CA PHE A 421 4.23 -5.62 2.98
C PHE A 421 4.41 -4.95 1.62
N VAL A 422 5.60 -4.98 1.02
CA VAL A 422 5.85 -4.35 -0.30
C VAL A 422 6.18 -5.38 -1.37
N ALA A 423 7.05 -6.34 -1.07
CA ALA A 423 7.43 -7.42 -1.99
C ALA A 423 6.26 -8.22 -2.59
N PRO A 424 5.12 -8.45 -1.89
CA PRO A 424 3.96 -9.13 -2.48
C PRO A 424 3.40 -8.42 -3.71
N TYR A 425 3.61 -7.11 -3.82
CA TYR A 425 3.13 -6.30 -4.92
C TYR A 425 4.15 -6.09 -6.04
N ILE A 426 5.41 -6.47 -5.84
CA ILE A 426 6.48 -6.34 -6.84
C ILE A 426 6.67 -7.70 -7.53
N SER A 427 6.05 -7.85 -8.70
CA SER A 427 6.12 -9.08 -9.50
C SER A 427 5.88 -8.76 -10.97
N SER A 428 6.81 -9.14 -11.85
CA SER A 428 6.63 -8.96 -13.30
C SER A 428 5.37 -9.67 -13.81
N HIS A 429 5.11 -10.89 -13.33
CA HIS A 429 3.92 -11.64 -13.70
C HIS A 429 2.63 -10.96 -13.20
N GLY A 430 2.64 -10.48 -11.94
CA GLY A 430 1.49 -9.76 -11.37
C GLY A 430 1.19 -8.46 -12.13
N TRP A 431 2.22 -7.71 -12.51
CA TRP A 431 2.05 -6.48 -13.28
C TRP A 431 1.55 -6.77 -14.70
N LEU A 432 2.04 -7.84 -15.35
CA LEU A 432 1.54 -8.26 -16.66
C LEU A 432 0.06 -8.68 -16.60
N GLN A 433 -0.34 -9.41 -15.55
CA GLN A 433 -1.73 -9.76 -15.34
C GLN A 433 -2.62 -8.52 -15.15
N LYS A 434 -2.18 -7.54 -14.34
CA LYS A 434 -2.92 -6.28 -14.17
C LYS A 434 -3.03 -5.49 -15.48
N TRP A 435 -1.98 -5.48 -16.29
CA TRP A 435 -2.00 -4.88 -17.63
C TRP A 435 -3.05 -5.53 -18.53
N GLU A 436 -3.14 -6.86 -18.51
CA GLU A 436 -4.16 -7.61 -19.25
C GLU A 436 -5.58 -7.32 -18.73
N GLU A 437 -5.78 -7.25 -17.40
CA GLU A 437 -7.05 -6.90 -16.79
C GLU A 437 -7.52 -5.51 -17.26
N ILE A 438 -6.64 -4.51 -17.26
CA ILE A 438 -6.95 -3.15 -17.77
C ILE A 438 -7.35 -3.19 -19.25
N ARG A 439 -6.58 -3.93 -20.07
CA ARG A 439 -6.89 -4.09 -21.50
C ARG A 439 -8.22 -4.78 -21.75
N GLN A 440 -8.66 -5.63 -20.83
CA GLN A 440 -9.97 -6.29 -20.87
C GLN A 440 -11.13 -5.38 -20.39
N GLY A 441 -10.83 -4.14 -19.96
CA GLY A 441 -11.82 -3.16 -19.54
C GLY A 441 -12.03 -3.09 -18.02
N TYR A 442 -11.17 -3.72 -17.21
CA TYR A 442 -11.25 -3.68 -15.76
C TYR A 442 -10.53 -2.46 -15.15
N HIS A 443 -10.94 -1.25 -15.56
CA HIS A 443 -10.45 0.03 -15.02
C HIS A 443 -11.40 0.57 -13.93
N LEU A 444 -10.86 1.10 -12.82
CA LEU A 444 -11.67 1.52 -11.67
C LEU A 444 -12.30 2.92 -11.87
N GLN A 445 -11.66 3.80 -12.65
CA GLN A 445 -12.13 5.19 -12.83
C GLN A 445 -13.32 5.40 -13.78
N ALA A 446 -13.89 4.35 -14.40
CA ALA A 446 -15.14 4.51 -15.16
C ALA A 446 -16.29 4.75 -14.18
N GLY A 447 -16.65 6.03 -14.01
CA GLY A 447 -17.72 6.49 -13.14
C GLY A 447 -18.91 5.55 -13.20
N PHE A 448 -19.10 4.78 -12.12
CA PHE A 448 -20.12 3.74 -12.02
C PHE A 448 -21.54 4.33 -12.00
N GLY A 449 -21.79 5.52 -12.53
CA GLY A 449 -23.09 6.20 -12.52
C GLY A 449 -23.51 6.73 -11.15
N LEU A 450 -22.59 6.79 -10.18
CA LEU A 450 -22.76 7.44 -8.88
C LEU A 450 -22.21 8.87 -8.93
N GLU A 451 -22.77 9.76 -8.13
CA GLU A 451 -22.30 11.13 -7.98
C GLU A 451 -20.98 11.15 -7.22
N LYS A 452 -19.99 11.88 -7.73
CA LYS A 452 -18.69 12.03 -7.09
C LYS A 452 -18.78 13.00 -5.91
N CYS A 453 -18.24 12.64 -4.76
CA CYS A 453 -18.14 13.54 -3.60
C CYS A 453 -16.89 14.42 -3.73
N GLU A 454 -17.06 15.74 -3.78
CA GLU A 454 -15.93 16.68 -3.79
C GLU A 454 -15.22 16.68 -2.43
N VAL A 455 -13.89 16.69 -2.47
CA VAL A 455 -13.05 16.78 -1.27
C VAL A 455 -13.17 18.19 -0.67
N SER A 456 -13.65 18.29 0.57
CA SER A 456 -13.78 19.58 1.25
C SER A 456 -12.42 20.19 1.60
N LYS A 457 -12.35 21.52 1.70
CA LYS A 457 -11.10 22.20 2.09
C LYS A 457 -10.67 21.88 3.52
N ASP A 458 -11.64 21.76 4.42
CA ASP A 458 -11.38 21.48 5.83
C ASP A 458 -10.79 20.09 5.97
N PHE A 459 -11.39 19.10 5.31
CA PHE A 459 -10.87 17.74 5.25
C PHE A 459 -9.47 17.66 4.61
N LEU A 460 -9.19 18.45 3.55
CA LEU A 460 -7.83 18.55 3.00
C LEU A 460 -6.83 19.08 4.03
N MET A 461 -7.22 20.07 4.83
CA MET A 461 -6.34 20.65 5.85
C MET A 461 -6.08 19.66 6.99
N GLU A 462 -7.09 18.91 7.41
CA GLU A 462 -6.93 17.83 8.41
C GLU A 462 -6.04 16.70 7.89
N ALA A 463 -6.24 16.28 6.64
CA ALA A 463 -5.38 15.28 6.02
C ALA A 463 -3.92 15.76 5.90
N LYS A 464 -3.69 17.05 5.65
CA LYS A 464 -2.35 17.65 5.69
C LYS A 464 -1.78 17.70 7.10
N GLU A 465 -2.61 17.94 8.11
CA GLU A 465 -2.21 17.90 9.51
C GLU A 465 -1.68 16.51 9.90
N LEU A 466 -2.38 15.46 9.48
CA LEU A 466 -1.99 14.07 9.71
C LEU A 466 -0.58 13.75 9.14
N MET A 467 -0.17 14.49 8.10
CA MET A 467 1.12 14.33 7.43
C MET A 467 2.18 15.34 7.89
N LYS A 468 1.87 16.21 8.88
CA LYS A 468 2.83 17.20 9.35
C LYS A 468 3.97 16.54 10.09
N GLY A 469 5.17 16.67 9.54
CA GLY A 469 6.42 16.25 10.19
C GLY A 469 7.46 15.76 9.20
N GLU A 470 7.05 15.35 8.00
CA GLU A 470 7.96 14.88 6.96
C GLU A 470 7.73 15.64 5.64
N SER A 471 8.69 16.48 5.27
CA SER A 471 8.57 17.42 4.14
C SER A 471 8.49 16.77 2.75
N SER A 472 8.65 15.44 2.67
CA SER A 472 8.64 14.71 1.40
C SER A 472 7.28 14.13 1.04
N TYR A 473 6.37 14.01 2.03
CA TYR A 473 4.99 13.64 1.78
C TYR A 473 4.14 14.87 1.52
N GLU A 474 3.31 14.80 0.49
CA GLU A 474 2.36 15.85 0.14
C GLU A 474 0.96 15.27 0.02
N VAL A 475 -0.04 16.04 0.45
CA VAL A 475 -1.45 15.69 0.26
C VAL A 475 -2.07 16.65 -0.75
N THR A 476 -2.54 16.10 -1.86
CA THR A 476 -3.10 16.85 -2.98
C THR A 476 -4.53 16.39 -3.31
N ILE A 477 -5.25 17.23 -4.04
CA ILE A 477 -6.58 16.87 -4.58
C ILE A 477 -6.40 16.43 -6.02
N GLY A 478 -6.92 15.26 -6.34
CA GLY A 478 -6.91 14.66 -7.66
C GLY A 478 -8.29 14.43 -8.26
N GLY A 479 -8.31 13.74 -9.40
CA GLY A 479 -9.51 13.46 -10.18
C GLY A 479 -10.03 14.66 -10.99
N HIS A 480 -10.64 14.37 -12.14
CA HIS A 480 -11.25 15.40 -13.00
C HIS A 480 -12.34 16.23 -12.30
N SER A 481 -12.88 15.74 -11.19
CA SER A 481 -13.97 16.37 -10.43
C SER A 481 -13.56 16.72 -9.00
N LYS A 482 -12.26 16.76 -8.68
CA LYS A 482 -11.75 17.02 -7.32
C LYS A 482 -12.33 16.07 -6.26
N ASN A 483 -12.57 14.83 -6.67
CA ASN A 483 -13.25 13.81 -5.86
C ASN A 483 -12.29 12.79 -5.25
N GLU A 484 -10.98 13.03 -5.40
CA GLU A 484 -9.92 12.16 -4.92
C GLU A 484 -8.99 12.99 -4.03
N ILE A 485 -8.61 12.43 -2.89
CA ILE A 485 -7.50 12.92 -2.09
C ILE A 485 -6.32 11.96 -2.28
N ILE A 486 -5.13 12.51 -2.50
CA ILE A 486 -3.96 11.75 -2.90
C ILE A 486 -2.83 12.01 -1.92
N LEU A 487 -2.23 10.93 -1.41
CA LEU A 487 -0.96 10.97 -0.72
C LEU A 487 0.16 10.73 -1.73
N GLU A 488 1.05 11.70 -1.86
CA GLU A 488 2.17 11.69 -2.80
C GLU A 488 3.50 11.70 -2.05
N TRP A 489 4.48 10.99 -2.59
CA TRP A 489 5.88 11.08 -2.19
C TRP A 489 6.67 11.72 -3.33
N ARG A 490 7.20 12.93 -3.10
CA ARG A 490 7.96 13.69 -4.10
C ARG A 490 7.28 13.77 -5.49
N GLY A 491 5.95 13.93 -5.49
CA GLY A 491 5.12 14.01 -6.71
C GLY A 491 4.65 12.67 -7.28
N THR A 492 5.10 11.53 -6.74
CA THR A 492 4.61 10.20 -7.10
C THR A 492 3.49 9.78 -6.16
N PRO A 493 2.26 9.52 -6.65
CA PRO A 493 1.17 9.04 -5.81
C PRO A 493 1.45 7.66 -5.25
N LEU A 494 1.18 7.53 -3.96
CA LEU A 494 1.27 6.28 -3.23
C LEU A 494 -0.12 5.75 -2.86
N VAL A 495 -1.05 6.64 -2.49
CA VAL A 495 -2.42 6.28 -2.10
C VAL A 495 -3.40 7.28 -2.66
N ARG A 496 -4.52 6.80 -3.22
CA ARG A 496 -5.65 7.62 -3.65
C ARG A 496 -6.89 7.18 -2.88
N VAL A 497 -7.64 8.13 -2.34
CA VAL A 497 -8.95 7.84 -1.73
C VAL A 497 -10.00 8.69 -2.39
N SER A 498 -11.13 8.07 -2.69
CA SER A 498 -12.26 8.72 -3.36
C SER A 498 -13.58 8.22 -2.82
N ALA A 499 -14.61 9.06 -2.96
CA ALA A 499 -15.93 8.78 -2.45
C ALA A 499 -17.02 9.11 -3.48
N TRP A 500 -18.08 8.31 -3.48
CA TRP A 500 -19.24 8.48 -4.37
C TRP A 500 -20.54 8.22 -3.63
N ARG A 501 -21.57 8.97 -3.96
CA ARG A 501 -22.92 8.86 -3.39
C ARG A 501 -23.97 8.57 -4.46
N SER A 502 -25.08 7.98 -4.05
CA SER A 502 -26.26 7.69 -4.90
C SER A 502 -27.01 8.93 -5.35
#